data_AF-A0A2E0CVU4-F1
#
_entry.id   AF-A0A2E0CVU4-F1
#
_cell.length_a   1.000
_cell.length_b   1.000
_cell.length_c   1.000
_cell.angle_alpha   90.00
_cell.angle_beta   90.00
_cell.angle_gamma   90.00
#
_symmetry.space_group_name_H-M   'P 1'
#
loop_
_entity.id
_entity.type
_entity.pdbx_description
1 polymer ?
#
loop_
_entity_poly.entity_id
_entity_poly.type
_entity_poly.pdbx_seq_one_letter_code
_entity_poly.pdbx_strand_id
1 'polypeptide(L)'
;MAIVNHQISLSYIPHRKGQSHNLEQKRKLLWEKLSDSEKKWIISIWDSRRTLFNISDFAKLNNATDRVLFVLATSTDSLSAMEICYIMLSKWYKTIHITTANAKLGFLIKKGLADITTIGRVRITDEGAKTIEALVAKNRNNRKRKIKYQIKKIKRG
;
A
#
# COMPACT_ATOMS: atom_id res chain seq x y z
N MET A 1 28.97 11.05 -5.48
CA MET A 1 27.59 10.55 -5.60
C MET A 1 26.71 11.34 -4.64
N ALA A 2 25.66 12.00 -5.13
CA ALA A 2 24.73 12.69 -4.24
C ALA A 2 23.94 11.66 -3.43
N ILE A 3 23.96 11.76 -2.10
CA ILE A 3 23.17 10.87 -1.22
C ILE A 3 21.70 11.23 -1.44
N VAL A 4 20.99 10.36 -2.15
CA VAL A 4 19.53 10.46 -2.30
C VAL A 4 18.93 10.05 -0.96
N ASN A 5 18.56 11.03 -0.13
CA ASN A 5 17.98 10.79 1.19
C ASN A 5 16.48 11.12 1.18
N HIS A 6 15.67 10.17 1.65
CA HIS A 6 14.24 10.39 1.78
C HIS A 6 13.93 10.88 3.20
N GLN A 7 13.52 12.15 3.29
CA GLN A 7 13.30 12.89 4.55
C GLN A 7 11.99 12.48 5.25
N ILE A 8 11.84 11.20 5.58
CA ILE A 8 10.70 10.70 6.34
C ILE A 8 11.16 9.98 7.61
N SER A 9 10.36 10.11 8.67
CA SER A 9 10.59 9.43 9.95
C SER A 9 9.30 8.76 10.44
N LEU A 10 9.41 7.49 10.79
CA LEU A 10 8.35 6.69 11.40
C LEU A 10 8.46 6.62 12.93
N SER A 11 9.43 7.32 13.54
CA SER A 11 9.70 7.24 14.98
C SER A 11 8.53 7.70 15.86
N TYR A 12 7.71 8.62 15.36
CA TYR A 12 6.57 9.20 16.09
C TYR A 12 5.27 8.41 15.93
N ILE A 13 5.30 7.29 15.19
CA ILE A 13 4.08 6.56 14.87
C ILE A 13 3.68 5.67 16.06
N PRO A 14 2.47 5.84 16.62
CA PRO A 14 2.02 5.01 17.71
C PRO A 14 1.83 3.57 17.23
N HIS A 15 2.43 2.63 17.97
CA HIS A 15 2.33 1.21 17.67
C HIS A 15 0.88 0.72 17.78
N ARG A 16 0.42 -0.04 16.78
CA ARG A 16 -0.91 -0.68 16.76
C ARG A 16 -0.79 -2.19 16.68
N LYS A 17 -1.82 -2.91 17.15
CA LYS A 17 -1.90 -4.38 17.09
C LYS A 17 -1.63 -4.88 15.66
N GLY A 18 -0.65 -5.78 15.52
CA GLY A 18 -0.23 -6.34 14.23
C GLY A 18 0.63 -5.40 13.38
N GLN A 19 1.21 -4.35 13.96
CA GLN A 19 2.34 -3.61 13.38
C GLN A 19 3.67 -4.15 13.94
N SER A 20 4.77 -3.77 13.29
CA SER A 20 6.10 -4.06 13.80
C SER A 20 6.48 -3.01 14.85
N HIS A 21 7.14 -3.41 15.94
CA HIS A 21 7.62 -2.48 16.96
C HIS A 21 8.71 -1.52 16.44
N ASN A 22 9.57 -1.98 15.51
CA ASN A 22 10.69 -1.18 14.98
C ASN A 22 10.42 -0.66 13.56
N LEU A 23 9.37 0.15 13.36
CA LEU A 23 9.00 0.66 12.02
C LEU A 23 10.14 1.47 11.37
N GLU A 24 10.73 2.41 12.12
CA GLU A 24 11.77 3.30 11.58
C GLU A 24 13.04 2.51 11.18
N GLN A 25 13.47 1.56 12.01
CA GLN A 25 14.62 0.72 11.70
C GLN A 25 14.37 -0.11 10.43
N LYS A 26 13.17 -0.70 10.30
CA LYS A 26 12.80 -1.47 9.10
C LYS A 26 12.72 -0.58 7.86
N ARG A 27 12.27 0.66 8.01
CA ARG A 27 12.23 1.64 6.91
C ARG A 27 13.64 1.98 6.44
N LYS A 28 14.57 2.27 7.35
CA LYS A 28 15.98 2.52 7.02
C LYS A 28 16.62 1.34 6.28
N LEU A 29 16.42 0.12 6.79
CA LEU A 29 16.94 -1.10 6.14
C LEU A 29 16.32 -1.34 4.76
N LEU A 30 15.03 -1.06 4.57
CA LEU A 30 14.42 -1.14 3.24
C LEU A 30 14.94 -0.04 2.31
N TRP A 31 15.17 1.18 2.83
CA TRP A 31 15.74 2.28 2.05
C TRP A 31 17.13 1.92 1.51
N GLU A 32 17.97 1.32 2.34
CA GLU A 32 19.33 0.88 1.96
C GLU A 32 19.31 -0.19 0.85
N LYS A 33 18.30 -1.06 0.86
CA LYS A 33 18.14 -2.13 -0.14
C LYS A 33 17.62 -1.66 -1.50
N LEU A 34 17.03 -0.45 -1.58
CA LEU A 34 16.59 0.11 -2.84
C LEU A 34 17.80 0.55 -3.67
N SER A 35 17.73 0.28 -4.97
CA SER A 35 18.64 0.86 -5.96
C SER A 35 18.46 2.38 -6.07
N ASP A 36 19.46 3.06 -6.61
CA ASP A 36 19.41 4.53 -6.75
C ASP A 36 18.28 5.00 -7.67
N SER A 37 17.93 4.21 -8.69
CA SER A 37 16.78 4.49 -9.56
C SER A 37 15.45 4.37 -8.79
N GLU A 38 15.28 3.31 -7.99
CA GLU A 38 14.09 3.15 -7.14
C GLU A 38 13.99 4.25 -6.08
N LYS A 39 15.11 4.65 -5.46
CA LYS A 39 15.13 5.77 -4.50
C LYS A 39 14.68 7.09 -5.13
N LYS A 40 15.23 7.42 -6.32
CA LYS A 40 14.85 8.62 -7.08
C LYS A 40 13.37 8.59 -7.44
N TRP A 41 12.88 7.45 -7.91
CA TRP A 41 11.49 7.28 -8.27
C TRP A 41 10.56 7.43 -7.04
N ILE A 42 10.87 6.78 -5.91
CA ILE A 42 10.09 6.90 -4.67
C ILE A 42 10.01 8.35 -4.20
N ILE A 43 11.11 9.11 -4.24
CA ILE A 43 11.08 10.53 -3.87
C ILE A 43 10.18 11.31 -4.84
N SER A 44 10.29 11.06 -6.14
CA SER A 44 9.52 11.76 -7.17
C SER A 44 8.01 11.58 -7.00
N ILE A 45 7.57 10.41 -6.53
CA ILE A 45 6.15 10.08 -6.35
C ILE A 45 5.67 10.30 -4.91
N TRP A 46 6.57 10.56 -3.95
CA TRP A 46 6.22 10.63 -2.53
C TRP A 46 5.16 11.70 -2.25
N ASP A 47 5.41 12.91 -2.76
CA ASP A 47 4.56 14.10 -2.61
C ASP A 47 3.53 14.27 -3.73
N SER A 48 3.55 13.37 -4.73
CA SER A 48 2.55 13.39 -5.80
C SER A 48 1.16 13.11 -5.19
N ARG A 49 0.35 14.18 -5.08
CA ARG A 49 -0.96 14.21 -4.40
C ARG A 49 -2.06 13.47 -5.18
N ARG A 50 -1.83 12.24 -5.64
CA ARG A 50 -2.77 11.51 -6.50
C ARG A 50 -3.38 10.25 -5.90
N THR A 51 -3.32 10.05 -4.59
CA THR A 51 -4.03 8.92 -3.99
C THR A 51 -5.48 9.29 -3.68
N LEU A 52 -6.40 8.89 -4.58
CA LEU A 52 -7.85 8.81 -4.32
C LEU A 52 -8.19 7.93 -3.10
N PHE A 53 -7.24 7.09 -2.69
CA PHE A 53 -7.35 6.19 -1.55
C PHE A 53 -6.60 6.73 -0.33
N ASN A 54 -7.24 6.61 0.85
CA ASN A 54 -6.68 7.12 2.11
C ASN A 54 -6.27 5.99 3.07
N ILE A 55 -5.53 6.33 4.12
CA ILE A 55 -5.06 5.40 5.19
C ILE A 55 -6.18 4.55 5.80
N SER A 56 -7.40 5.09 5.87
CA SER A 56 -8.55 4.34 6.38
C SER A 56 -9.04 3.26 5.42
N ASP A 57 -8.83 3.38 4.11
CA ASP A 57 -9.24 2.36 3.14
C ASP A 57 -8.27 1.19 3.16
N PHE A 58 -6.97 1.46 3.15
CA PHE A 58 -5.94 0.43 3.25
C PHE A 58 -6.03 -0.37 4.55
N ALA A 59 -6.29 0.29 5.69
CA ALA A 59 -6.38 -0.37 6.98
C ALA A 59 -7.51 -1.42 7.07
N LYS A 60 -8.51 -1.35 6.17
CA LYS A 60 -9.62 -2.32 6.10
C LYS A 60 -9.33 -3.53 5.20
N LEU A 61 -8.21 -3.51 4.48
CA LEU A 61 -7.78 -4.64 3.67
C LEU A 61 -7.21 -5.73 4.57
N ASN A 62 -7.84 -6.90 4.53
CA ASN A 62 -7.54 -7.99 5.47
C ASN A 62 -6.38 -8.87 5.02
N ASN A 63 -6.20 -9.05 3.71
CA ASN A 63 -5.17 -9.93 3.17
C ASN A 63 -4.03 -9.14 2.50
N ALA A 64 -2.89 -9.80 2.30
CA ALA A 64 -1.70 -9.19 1.70
C ALA A 64 -1.88 -8.92 0.19
N THR A 65 -2.66 -9.74 -0.52
CA THR A 65 -2.90 -9.61 -1.96
C THR A 65 -3.60 -8.30 -2.29
N ASP A 66 -4.70 -8.00 -1.59
CA ASP A 66 -5.47 -6.77 -1.77
C ASP A 66 -4.63 -5.54 -1.43
N ARG A 67 -3.76 -5.65 -0.41
CA ARG A 67 -2.84 -4.55 -0.04
C ARG A 67 -1.80 -4.28 -1.13
N VAL A 68 -1.26 -5.33 -1.75
CA VAL A 68 -0.33 -5.19 -2.89
C VAL A 68 -1.05 -4.58 -4.08
N LEU A 69 -2.26 -5.05 -4.40
CA LEU A 69 -3.09 -4.49 -5.47
C LEU A 69 -3.44 -3.02 -5.22
N PHE A 70 -3.75 -2.67 -3.97
CA PHE A 70 -4.00 -1.30 -3.56
C PHE A 70 -2.78 -0.41 -3.75
N VAL A 71 -1.58 -0.87 -3.38
CA VAL A 71 -0.35 -0.10 -3.58
C VAL A 71 -0.10 0.12 -5.08
N LEU A 72 -0.32 -0.89 -5.93
CA LEU A 72 -0.25 -0.72 -7.38
C LEU A 72 -1.26 0.33 -7.89
N ALA A 73 -2.49 0.32 -7.37
CA ALA A 73 -3.54 1.29 -7.74
C ALA A 73 -3.24 2.73 -7.31
N THR A 74 -2.36 2.91 -6.32
CA THR A 74 -1.92 4.25 -5.89
C THR A 74 -0.82 4.84 -6.75
N SER A 75 -0.33 4.09 -7.74
CA SER A 75 0.73 4.49 -8.66
C SER A 75 0.20 4.52 -10.09
N THR A 76 0.58 5.55 -10.86
CA THR A 76 0.37 5.54 -12.31
C THR A 76 1.41 4.69 -13.04
N ASP A 77 2.59 4.55 -12.45
CA ASP A 77 3.73 3.82 -13.01
C ASP A 77 3.77 2.37 -12.51
N SER A 78 4.52 1.53 -13.23
CA SER A 78 4.85 0.18 -12.75
C SER A 78 5.71 0.24 -11.50
N LEU A 79 5.63 -0.78 -10.65
CA LEU A 79 6.35 -0.90 -9.39
C LEU A 79 7.19 -2.17 -9.35
N SER A 80 8.35 -2.08 -8.72
CA SER A 80 9.12 -3.24 -8.27
C SER A 80 8.55 -3.79 -6.95
N ALA A 81 8.85 -5.04 -6.64
CA ALA A 81 8.48 -5.61 -5.35
C ALA A 81 9.13 -4.88 -4.16
N MET A 82 10.35 -4.34 -4.34
CA MET A 82 11.04 -3.59 -3.29
C MET A 82 10.40 -2.22 -3.06
N GLU A 83 10.02 -1.52 -4.14
CA GLU A 83 9.25 -0.27 -4.07
C GLU A 83 7.93 -0.50 -3.32
N ILE A 84 7.22 -1.60 -3.60
CA ILE A 84 5.98 -1.98 -2.89
C ILE A 84 6.25 -2.22 -1.40
N CYS A 85 7.27 -3.00 -1.05
CA CYS A 85 7.66 -3.23 0.35
C CYS A 85 7.91 -1.90 1.07
N TYR A 86 8.66 -0.99 0.43
CA TYR A 86 8.99 0.30 1.00
C TYR A 86 7.77 1.20 1.17
N ILE A 87 6.94 1.35 0.13
CA ILE A 87 5.73 2.18 0.17
C ILE A 87 4.75 1.66 1.22
N MET A 88 4.56 0.35 1.27
CA MET A 88 3.63 -0.26 2.22
C MET A 88 4.04 -0.01 3.68
N LEU A 89 5.34 -0.05 3.96
CA LEU A 89 5.85 0.29 5.28
C LEU A 89 5.76 1.80 5.54
N SER A 90 6.19 2.61 4.59
CA SER A 90 6.44 4.04 4.80
C SER A 90 5.16 4.88 4.79
N LYS A 91 4.18 4.56 3.93
CA LYS A 91 2.89 5.27 3.87
C LYS A 91 1.81 4.61 4.73
N TRP A 92 1.88 3.30 4.90
CA TRP A 92 0.77 2.52 5.46
C TRP A 92 1.13 1.71 6.71
N TYR A 93 2.39 1.80 7.15
CA TYR A 93 2.88 1.23 8.42
C TYR A 93 2.63 -0.29 8.50
N LYS A 94 2.66 -0.96 7.35
CA LYS A 94 2.54 -2.41 7.25
C LYS A 94 3.76 -2.99 6.56
N THR A 95 4.32 -4.02 7.17
CA THR A 95 5.46 -4.77 6.63
C THR A 95 4.97 -5.90 5.73
N ILE A 96 5.64 -6.09 4.60
CA ILE A 96 5.57 -7.30 3.78
C ILE A 96 6.99 -7.69 3.40
N HIS A 97 7.29 -8.99 3.43
CA HIS A 97 8.57 -9.49 2.98
C HIS A 97 8.62 -9.51 1.45
N ILE A 98 9.81 -9.28 0.86
CA ILE A 98 9.98 -9.21 -0.61
C ILE A 98 9.48 -10.49 -1.30
N THR A 99 9.76 -11.68 -0.74
CA THR A 99 9.29 -12.95 -1.31
C THR A 99 7.77 -13.06 -1.31
N THR A 100 7.12 -12.56 -0.24
CA THR A 100 5.66 -12.49 -0.17
C THR A 100 5.10 -11.49 -1.18
N ALA A 101 5.72 -10.31 -1.32
CA ALA A 101 5.34 -9.32 -2.32
C ALA A 101 5.42 -9.91 -3.74
N ASN A 102 6.53 -10.55 -4.09
CA ASN A 102 6.70 -11.26 -5.37
C ASN A 102 5.62 -12.34 -5.59
N ALA A 103 5.34 -13.16 -4.57
CA ALA A 103 4.31 -14.18 -4.67
C ALA A 103 2.91 -13.57 -4.89
N LYS A 104 2.60 -12.42 -4.27
CA LYS A 104 1.32 -11.72 -4.47
C LYS A 104 1.25 -11.05 -5.83
N LEU A 105 2.33 -10.46 -6.32
CA LEU A 105 2.40 -9.94 -7.69
C LEU A 105 2.16 -11.05 -8.71
N GLY A 106 2.84 -12.19 -8.58
CA GLY A 106 2.64 -13.34 -9.46
C GLY A 106 1.19 -13.86 -9.44
N PHE A 107 0.54 -13.86 -8.27
CA PHE A 107 -0.87 -14.19 -8.16
C PHE A 107 -1.78 -13.18 -8.89
N LEU A 108 -1.53 -11.88 -8.73
CA LEU A 108 -2.30 -10.82 -9.39
C LEU A 108 -2.17 -10.88 -10.91
N ILE A 109 -0.96 -11.17 -11.41
CA ILE A 109 -0.68 -11.36 -12.83
C ILE A 109 -1.47 -12.54 -13.38
N LYS A 110 -1.41 -13.70 -12.71
CA LYS A 110 -2.20 -14.88 -13.09
C LYS A 110 -3.72 -14.64 -13.10
N LYS A 111 -4.20 -13.62 -12.39
CA LYS A 111 -5.61 -13.24 -12.32
C LYS A 111 -6.00 -12.12 -13.30
N GLY A 112 -5.06 -11.62 -14.10
CA GLY A 112 -5.30 -10.49 -15.03
C GLY A 112 -5.53 -9.14 -14.34
N LEU A 113 -5.15 -9.02 -13.05
CA LEU A 113 -5.32 -7.80 -12.26
C LEU A 113 -4.08 -6.90 -12.27
N ALA A 114 -2.96 -7.40 -12.81
CA ALA A 114 -1.71 -6.69 -12.94
C ALA A 114 -0.89 -7.27 -14.11
N ASP A 115 -0.07 -6.44 -14.74
CA ASP A 115 0.75 -6.83 -15.90
C ASP A 115 2.23 -6.55 -15.66
N ILE A 116 3.08 -7.43 -16.22
CA ILE A 116 4.52 -7.23 -16.25
C ILE A 116 4.82 -6.21 -17.35
N THR A 117 5.42 -5.08 -16.98
CA THR A 117 5.82 -4.03 -17.93
C THR A 117 7.23 -4.25 -18.44
N THR A 118 8.15 -4.56 -17.54
CA THR A 118 9.54 -4.91 -17.79
C THR A 118 10.01 -5.88 -16.70
N ILE A 119 11.24 -6.40 -16.83
CA ILE A 119 11.81 -7.34 -15.86
C ILE A 119 11.69 -6.77 -14.44
N GLY A 120 10.93 -7.46 -13.59
CA GLY A 120 10.74 -7.11 -12.18
C GLY A 120 9.82 -5.92 -11.91
N ARG A 121 9.18 -5.32 -12.94
CA ARG A 121 8.24 -4.19 -12.76
C ARG A 121 6.83 -4.55 -13.19
N VAL A 122 5.88 -4.31 -12.28
CA VAL A 122 4.47 -4.70 -12.44
C VAL A 122 3.57 -3.47 -12.34
N ARG A 123 2.61 -3.34 -13.24
CA ARG A 123 1.59 -2.27 -13.22
C ARG A 123 0.21 -2.88 -13.00
N ILE A 124 -0.71 -2.11 -12.42
CA ILE A 124 -2.11 -2.51 -12.33
C ILE A 124 -2.79 -2.50 -13.72
N THR A 125 -3.72 -3.42 -13.96
CA THR A 125 -4.60 -3.38 -15.13
C THR A 125 -5.87 -2.57 -14.82
N ASP A 126 -6.63 -2.19 -15.85
CA ASP A 126 -7.94 -1.53 -15.64
C ASP A 126 -8.89 -2.40 -14.81
N GLU A 127 -8.86 -3.71 -15.01
CA GLU A 127 -9.65 -4.67 -14.23
C GLU A 127 -9.19 -4.74 -12.77
N GLY A 128 -7.87 -4.72 -12.55
CA GLY A 128 -7.29 -4.59 -11.22
C GLY A 128 -7.73 -3.31 -10.50
N ALA A 129 -7.72 -2.18 -11.21
CA ALA A 129 -8.16 -0.89 -10.68
C ALA A 129 -9.64 -0.91 -10.29
N LYS A 130 -10.52 -1.38 -11.19
CA LYS A 130 -11.95 -1.55 -10.89
C LYS A 130 -12.19 -2.47 -9.70
N THR A 131 -11.44 -3.56 -9.61
CA THR A 131 -11.56 -4.54 -8.52
C THR A 131 -11.26 -3.90 -7.16
N ILE A 132 -10.15 -3.15 -7.06
CA ILE A 132 -9.79 -2.52 -5.78
C ILE A 132 -10.73 -1.34 -5.44
N GLU A 133 -11.17 -0.57 -6.43
CA GLU A 133 -12.16 0.49 -6.24
C GLU A 133 -13.48 -0.06 -5.69
N ALA A 134 -13.99 -1.15 -6.28
CA ALA A 134 -15.19 -1.83 -5.81
C ALA A 134 -15.04 -2.35 -4.38
N LEU A 135 -13.89 -2.94 -4.05
CA LEU A 135 -13.58 -3.43 -2.70
C LEU A 135 -13.55 -2.28 -1.67
N VAL A 136 -12.89 -1.18 -2.00
CA VAL A 136 -12.83 0.02 -1.15
C VAL A 136 -14.21 0.64 -0.97
N ALA A 137 -14.99 0.77 -2.05
CA ALA A 137 -16.35 1.30 -2.01
C ALA A 137 -17.27 0.43 -1.11
N LYS A 138 -17.21 -0.89 -1.25
CA LYS A 138 -17.94 -1.85 -0.39
C LYS A 138 -17.59 -1.63 1.09
N ASN A 139 -16.31 -1.49 1.40
CA ASN A 139 -15.83 -1.25 2.78
C ASN A 139 -16.28 0.11 3.34
N ARG A 140 -16.37 1.16 2.52
CA ARG A 140 -16.92 2.47 2.91
C ARG A 140 -18.43 2.37 3.18
N ASN A 141 -19.18 1.66 2.33
CA ASN A 141 -20.62 1.49 2.49
C ASN A 141 -21.00 0.67 3.73
N ASN A 142 -20.26 -0.40 4.01
CA ASN A 142 -20.46 -1.20 5.22
C ASN A 142 -20.28 -0.37 6.50
N ARG A 143 -19.29 0.54 6.53
CA ARG A 143 -19.08 1.47 7.65
C ARG A 143 -20.28 2.41 7.83
N LYS A 144 -20.79 3.01 6.75
CA LYS A 144 -21.97 3.89 6.80
C LYS A 144 -23.19 3.17 7.36
N ARG A 145 -23.44 1.93 6.92
CA ARG A 145 -24.55 1.09 7.43
C ARG A 145 -24.42 0.79 8.93
N LYS A 146 -23.22 0.41 9.38
CA LYS A 146 -22.95 0.12 10.80
C LYS A 146 -23.19 1.34 11.71
N ILE A 147 -22.70 2.52 11.29
CA ILE A 147 -22.92 3.78 12.03
C ILE A 147 -24.41 4.10 12.10
N LYS A 148 -25.14 4.00 10.98
CA LYS A 148 -26.59 4.23 10.95
C LYS A 148 -27.35 3.30 11.90
N TYR A 149 -26.95 2.04 11.99
CA TYR A 149 -27.54 1.08 12.93
C TYR A 149 -27.26 1.45 14.39
N GLN A 150 -26.01 1.81 14.73
CA GLN A 150 -25.65 2.23 16.09
C GLN A 150 -26.43 3.48 16.53
N ILE A 151 -26.56 4.49 15.67
CA ILE A 151 -27.35 5.70 15.97
C ILE A 151 -28.82 5.37 16.20
N LYS A 152 -29.41 4.47 15.39
CA LYS A 152 -30.80 4.03 15.59
C LYS A 152 -31.00 3.30 16.92
N LYS A 153 -30.01 2.51 17.37
CA LYS A 153 -30.07 1.80 18.65
C LYS A 153 -30.03 2.76 19.83
N ILE A 154 -29.16 3.77 19.78
CA ILE A 154 -29.04 4.81 20.82
C ILE A 154 -30.33 5.66 20.92
N LYS A 155 -30.99 5.95 19.79
CA LYS A 155 -32.25 6.73 19.80
C LYS A 155 -33.50 5.94 20.24
N ARG A 156 -33.39 4.62 20.45
CA ARG A 156 -34.51 3.73 20.77
C ARG A 156 -34.42 3.11 22.17
N GLY A 157 -33.31 3.32 22.87
CA GLY A 157 -33.15 3.00 24.29
C GLY A 157 -33.05 4.29 25.08
#